data_AF-A0AAU4W0W7-F1
#
_entry.id   AF-A0AAU4W0W7-F1
#
_cell.length_a   1.000
_cell.length_b   1.000
_cell.length_c   1.000
_cell.angle_alpha   90.00
_cell.angle_beta   90.00
_cell.angle_gamma   90.00
#
_symmetry.space_group_name_H-M   'P 1'
#
loop_
_entity.id
_entity.type
_entity.pdbx_description
1 polymer ?
#
loop_
_entity_poly.entity_id
_entity_poly.type
_entity_poly.pdbx_seq_one_letter_code
_entity_poly.pdbx_strand_id
1 'polypeptide(L)'
;MVKLRAAGAGEAEALTGLVLRSKAYWGYDEEFLASCTQELGIRAGEVAGRRIVVAEDPSGGRVLGLASLEGAPPVARLGLLFVEPDAIGRGVGRRLYRDVLRRAAELGIHRLLIDSDPHAAGFYRAMGALASPAAGRPGDDDVPAGLVGFEVAPAPLAGWARAWTGGGPAVHVGNVGEYNAQFADASLDREQRAAHHYACLAAFYSPWPRALVLPGAVPPGWIERVGRVLEWQGVEVYDGLVDGGPAQRGSGLSDAVRARPALAGRLTAAGLPLVPWGRTAAFARLAGRPWRPRELRYESKSAAHALFGRILAGGGHPRIVLPAQWPAPTRRAAARLLAARAEAGEGTVLKSEHGVGGSGTTVVTPERFRTAGGARAVLRGLPRGPLLVEEYVSGPAGPDDAPRDLTYDGFVDGTGRVHEVGGAVMDVAGAGYRGATVGPGVVPAWAEEPLLAFGEAVGRELAASGYRGWFDVDFVADGAGRLAPTETNLRLTGPSVAFMVAARLDALRGAGHFVRIADRVELGARLPGAALDELCETLDRGCAELGAVFLPAVPTGAFDPAPWLGVLVAAHSREVLDAAEALVRAEALAVGAAFREGQPASSKSKGEGGFRVM
;
A
#
# COMPACT_ATOMS: atom_id res chain seq x y z
N MET A 1 0.95 25.74 13.11
CA MET A 1 1.98 24.70 12.88
C MET A 1 3.22 25.12 13.67
N VAL A 2 3.81 24.23 14.47
CA VAL A 2 5.00 24.58 15.28
C VAL A 2 6.27 24.66 14.44
N LYS A 3 7.21 25.52 14.82
CA LYS A 3 8.54 25.63 14.20
C LYS A 3 9.55 24.84 15.02
N LEU A 4 10.41 24.06 14.37
CA LEU A 4 11.49 23.33 15.06
C LEU A 4 12.82 24.03 14.86
N ARG A 5 13.63 24.13 15.91
CA ARG A 5 15.01 24.64 15.84
C ARG A 5 15.91 23.99 16.88
N ALA A 6 17.23 24.10 16.68
CA ALA A 6 18.18 23.75 17.74
C ALA A 6 18.03 24.69 18.95
N ALA A 7 18.18 24.15 20.15
CA ALA A 7 18.25 24.92 21.38
C ALA A 7 19.61 25.62 21.52
N GLY A 8 19.62 26.82 22.09
CA GLY A 8 20.81 27.54 22.52
C GLY A 8 21.21 27.21 23.95
N ALA A 9 22.51 27.29 24.25
CA ALA A 9 23.04 27.02 25.59
C ALA A 9 22.42 27.90 26.68
N GLY A 10 22.08 29.16 26.35
CA GLY A 10 21.43 30.10 27.28
C GLY A 10 19.97 29.75 27.63
N GLU A 11 19.36 28.78 26.96
CA GLU A 11 17.98 28.34 27.22
C GLU A 11 17.89 27.22 28.26
N ALA A 12 19.02 26.69 28.73
CA ALA A 12 19.07 25.47 29.55
C ALA A 12 18.20 25.53 30.82
N GLU A 13 18.20 26.66 31.54
CA GLU A 13 17.37 26.85 32.73
C GLU A 13 15.87 26.88 32.38
N ALA A 14 15.49 27.62 31.33
CA ALA A 14 14.11 27.70 30.87
C ALA A 14 13.58 26.33 30.39
N LEU A 15 14.42 25.57 29.69
CA LEU A 15 14.11 24.21 29.24
C LEU A 15 13.99 23.24 30.41
N THR A 16 14.85 23.34 31.41
CA THR A 16 14.73 22.56 32.65
C THR A 16 13.38 22.84 33.32
N GLY A 17 13.00 24.12 33.42
CA GLY A 17 11.69 24.50 33.96
C GLY A 17 10.51 23.90 33.17
N LEU A 18 10.60 23.83 31.84
CA LEU A 18 9.59 23.17 31.00
C LEU A 18 9.52 21.67 31.29
N VAL A 19 10.67 20.97 31.35
CA VAL A 19 10.72 19.53 31.63
C VAL A 19 10.02 19.22 32.97
N LEU A 20 10.30 19.99 34.01
CA LEU A 20 9.68 19.81 35.33
C LEU A 20 8.17 20.08 35.32
N ARG A 21 7.71 21.16 34.67
CA ARG A 21 6.26 21.42 34.51
C ARG A 21 5.56 20.31 33.73
N SER A 22 6.20 19.79 32.69
CA SER A 22 5.69 18.71 31.86
C SER A 22 5.62 17.39 32.64
N LYS A 23 6.62 17.08 33.47
CA LYS A 23 6.62 15.90 34.36
C LYS A 23 5.54 16.00 35.45
N ALA A 24 5.33 17.19 36.01
CA ALA A 24 4.30 17.45 37.01
C ALA A 24 2.86 17.30 36.49
N TYR A 25 2.66 17.34 35.17
CA TYR A 25 1.35 17.12 34.54
C TYR A 25 0.70 15.79 34.94
N TRP A 26 1.49 14.77 35.26
CA TRP A 26 1.00 13.44 35.66
C TRP A 26 0.49 13.35 37.11
N GLY A 27 0.59 14.44 37.89
CA GLY A 27 0.07 14.49 39.26
C GLY A 27 0.93 13.76 40.30
N TYR A 28 2.22 13.59 40.02
CA TYR A 28 3.19 13.09 41.01
C TYR A 28 3.30 14.02 42.21
N ASP A 29 3.62 13.45 43.38
CA ASP A 29 3.87 14.23 44.59
C ASP A 29 5.16 15.08 44.50
N GLU A 30 5.25 16.07 45.38
CA GLU A 30 6.37 17.02 45.40
C GLU A 30 7.71 16.35 45.74
N GLU A 31 7.72 15.33 46.59
CA GLU A 31 8.95 14.60 46.96
C GLU A 31 9.53 13.85 45.76
N PHE A 32 8.68 13.18 44.98
CA PHE A 32 9.07 12.51 43.76
C PHE A 32 9.57 13.50 42.69
N LEU A 33 8.85 14.61 42.48
CA LEU A 33 9.28 15.65 41.52
C LEU A 33 10.60 16.30 41.93
N ALA A 34 10.82 16.51 43.22
CA ALA A 34 12.09 17.02 43.75
C ALA A 34 13.24 16.03 43.45
N SER A 35 13.01 14.73 43.62
CA SER A 35 14.02 13.70 43.29
C SER A 35 14.40 13.68 41.80
N CYS A 36 13.44 13.95 40.90
CA CYS A 36 13.65 14.00 39.45
C CYS A 36 14.46 15.23 38.99
N THR A 37 14.59 16.27 39.81
CA THR A 37 15.17 17.56 39.40
C THR A 37 16.66 17.44 39.05
N GLN A 38 17.41 16.61 39.77
CA GLN A 38 18.84 16.41 39.47
C GLN A 38 19.06 15.64 38.17
N GLU A 39 18.20 14.66 37.87
CA GLU A 39 18.32 13.80 36.68
C GLU A 39 17.82 14.50 35.41
N LEU A 40 16.73 15.26 35.51
CA LEU A 40 16.09 15.94 34.38
C LEU A 40 16.68 17.34 34.08
N GLY A 41 17.61 17.82 34.91
CA GLY A 41 18.29 19.09 34.72
C GLY A 41 19.09 19.16 33.42
N ILE A 42 18.99 20.30 32.71
CA ILE A 42 19.78 20.57 31.50
C ILE A 42 20.84 21.61 31.86
N ARG A 43 22.12 21.28 31.66
CA ARG A 43 23.21 22.26 31.82
C ARG A 43 23.52 22.94 30.49
N ALA A 44 23.89 24.22 30.54
CA ALA A 44 24.21 25.02 29.35
C ALA A 44 25.27 24.36 28.43
N GLY A 45 26.28 23.73 29.02
CA GLY A 45 27.33 23.02 28.28
C GLY A 45 26.88 21.71 27.60
N GLU A 46 25.72 21.17 27.96
CA GLU A 46 25.23 19.88 27.46
C GLU A 46 24.28 20.03 26.25
N VAL A 47 23.71 21.22 26.04
CA VAL A 47 22.65 21.46 25.04
C VAL A 47 23.07 21.01 23.64
N ALA A 48 24.28 21.39 23.21
CA ALA A 48 24.81 21.02 21.90
C ALA A 48 25.14 19.52 21.81
N GLY A 49 25.77 18.95 22.85
CA GLY A 49 26.16 17.53 22.88
C GLY A 49 24.97 16.58 22.89
N ARG A 50 23.90 16.95 23.60
CA ARG A 50 22.61 16.24 23.64
C ARG A 50 21.72 16.51 22.42
N ARG A 51 22.19 17.32 21.46
CA ARG A 51 21.49 17.69 20.21
C ARG A 51 20.04 18.12 20.48
N ILE A 52 19.83 18.99 21.46
CA ILE A 52 18.49 19.40 21.90
C ILE A 52 17.80 20.23 20.80
N VAL A 53 16.57 19.85 20.48
CA VAL A 53 15.67 20.54 19.56
C VAL A 53 14.47 21.04 20.34
N VAL A 54 14.02 22.26 20.04
CA VAL A 54 12.80 22.84 20.60
C VAL A 54 11.73 23.00 19.53
N ALA A 55 10.48 22.86 19.95
CA ALA A 55 9.31 23.23 19.18
C ALA A 55 8.78 24.56 19.69
N GLU A 56 8.62 25.53 18.80
CA GLU A 56 8.11 26.87 19.11
C GLU A 56 6.74 27.10 18.48
N ASP A 57 5.98 28.03 19.06
CA ASP A 57 4.80 28.56 18.40
C ASP A 57 5.13 29.15 17.01
N PRO A 58 4.13 29.32 16.12
CA PRO A 58 4.38 29.82 14.77
C PRO A 58 5.02 31.22 14.74
N SER A 59 4.78 32.03 15.78
CA SER A 59 5.36 33.37 15.95
C SER A 59 6.81 33.36 16.44
N GLY A 60 7.34 32.20 16.88
CA GLY A 60 8.69 32.04 17.42
C GLY A 60 8.89 32.63 18.82
N GLY A 61 7.81 32.96 19.54
CA GLY A 61 7.87 33.69 20.81
C GLY A 61 7.86 32.79 22.05
N ARG A 62 7.42 31.54 21.91
CA ARG A 62 7.24 30.60 23.02
C ARG A 62 7.68 29.19 22.65
N VAL A 63 8.53 28.60 23.47
CA VAL A 63 8.85 27.17 23.42
C VAL A 63 7.66 26.38 23.97
N LEU A 64 7.19 25.42 23.17
CA LEU A 64 6.06 24.54 23.46
C LEU A 64 6.49 23.12 23.81
N GLY A 65 7.76 22.78 23.59
CA GLY A 65 8.33 21.48 23.93
C GLY A 65 9.78 21.34 23.47
N LEU A 66 10.43 20.27 23.90
CA LEU A 66 11.79 19.92 23.52
C LEU A 66 11.97 18.42 23.35
N ALA A 67 13.00 18.05 22.60
CA ALA A 67 13.52 16.68 22.54
C ALA A 67 15.04 16.67 22.47
N SER A 68 15.69 15.61 22.96
CA SER A 68 17.13 15.40 22.83
C SER A 68 17.42 14.09 22.08
N LEU A 69 18.54 14.08 21.36
CA LEU A 69 19.06 12.89 20.72
C LEU A 69 20.48 12.68 21.23
N GLU A 70 20.70 11.60 21.96
CA GLU A 70 21.90 11.39 22.79
C GLU A 70 22.64 10.12 22.35
N GLY A 71 23.97 10.11 22.41
CA GLY A 71 24.79 8.99 21.91
C GLY A 71 25.32 9.19 20.48
N ALA A 72 25.71 8.11 19.81
CA ALA A 72 26.33 8.14 18.49
C ALA A 72 25.96 6.88 17.68
N PRO A 73 26.09 6.88 16.35
CA PRO A 73 25.82 5.69 15.55
C PRO A 73 26.58 4.44 16.05
N PRO A 74 25.99 3.23 15.94
CA PRO A 74 24.67 2.95 15.35
C PRO A 74 23.50 3.01 16.36
N VAL A 75 23.75 3.30 17.65
CA VAL A 75 22.74 3.26 18.73
C VAL A 75 22.70 4.57 19.50
N ALA A 76 21.51 5.17 19.60
CA ALA A 76 21.30 6.41 20.34
C ALA A 76 20.10 6.30 21.28
N ARG A 77 19.93 7.29 22.15
CA ARG A 77 18.78 7.44 23.05
C ARG A 77 17.97 8.69 22.70
N LEU A 78 16.65 8.59 22.76
CA LEU A 78 15.76 9.74 22.91
C LEU A 78 15.77 10.12 24.40
N GLY A 79 16.71 10.98 24.80
CA GLY A 79 16.95 11.26 26.22
C GLY A 79 15.84 12.11 26.86
N LEU A 80 15.32 13.09 26.12
CA LEU A 80 14.25 13.98 26.55
C LEU A 80 13.20 14.03 25.44
N LEU A 81 11.92 14.04 25.84
CA LEU A 81 10.80 14.46 25.00
C LEU A 81 9.68 15.00 25.90
N PHE A 82 9.61 16.33 26.03
CA PHE A 82 8.69 17.01 26.94
C PHE A 82 7.94 18.12 26.23
N VAL A 83 6.69 18.35 26.64
CA VAL A 83 5.77 19.32 26.03
C VAL A 83 5.14 20.15 27.13
N GLU A 84 4.98 21.45 26.89
CA GLU A 84 4.26 22.34 27.82
C GLU A 84 2.85 21.79 28.10
N PRO A 85 2.38 21.80 29.37
CA PRO A 85 1.09 21.22 29.74
C PRO A 85 -0.11 21.68 28.90
N ASP A 86 -0.18 22.97 28.56
CA ASP A 86 -1.26 23.53 27.73
C ASP A 86 -1.12 23.21 26.23
N ALA A 87 0.03 22.66 25.81
CA ALA A 87 0.31 22.22 24.45
C ALA A 87 0.23 20.69 24.27
N ILE A 88 0.07 19.93 25.36
CA ILE A 88 -0.20 18.48 25.31
C ILE A 88 -1.49 18.22 24.52
N GLY A 89 -1.51 17.14 23.74
CA GLY A 89 -2.63 16.79 22.85
C GLY A 89 -2.71 17.61 21.56
N ARG A 90 -1.87 18.63 21.37
CA ARG A 90 -1.86 19.48 20.15
C ARG A 90 -0.88 19.02 19.05
N GLY A 91 -0.28 17.83 19.21
CA GLY A 91 0.64 17.24 18.24
C GLY A 91 2.10 17.71 18.32
N VAL A 92 2.49 18.48 19.34
CA VAL A 92 3.87 18.99 19.52
C VAL A 92 4.86 17.84 19.73
N GLY A 93 4.60 16.94 20.69
CA GLY A 93 5.48 15.80 20.98
C GLY A 93 5.65 14.88 19.77
N ARG A 94 4.56 14.65 19.02
CA ARG A 94 4.59 13.90 17.76
C ARG A 94 5.54 14.53 16.73
N ARG A 95 5.51 15.86 16.59
CA ARG A 95 6.37 16.58 15.64
C ARG A 95 7.85 16.52 16.05
N LEU A 96 8.13 16.66 17.35
CA LEU A 96 9.47 16.53 17.92
C LEU A 96 10.04 15.12 17.73
N TYR A 97 9.26 14.08 18.07
CA TYR A 97 9.67 12.69 17.93
C TYR A 97 10.10 12.34 16.50
N ARG A 98 9.32 12.77 15.50
CA ARG A 98 9.67 12.52 14.09
C ARG A 98 10.88 13.29 13.62
N ASP A 99 11.10 14.49 14.13
CA ASP A 99 12.33 15.23 13.85
C ASP A 99 13.55 14.50 14.42
N VAL A 100 13.41 13.91 15.62
CA VAL A 100 14.44 13.04 16.19
C VAL A 100 14.69 11.82 15.32
N LEU A 101 13.64 11.09 14.88
CA LEU A 101 13.82 9.94 13.98
C LEU A 101 14.52 10.32 12.67
N ARG A 102 14.12 11.44 12.05
CA ARG A 102 14.73 11.94 10.82
C ARG A 102 16.21 12.25 11.04
N ARG A 103 16.56 12.97 12.10
CA ARG A 103 17.96 13.29 12.45
C ARG A 103 18.76 12.04 12.79
N ALA A 104 18.15 11.09 13.49
CA ALA A 104 18.79 9.84 13.85
C ALA A 104 19.15 9.03 12.59
N ALA A 105 18.20 8.91 11.65
CA ALA A 105 18.43 8.29 10.35
C ALA A 105 19.54 9.00 9.55
N GLU A 106 19.54 10.34 9.50
CA GLU A 106 20.58 11.15 8.83
C GLU A 106 21.98 10.94 9.43
N LEU A 107 22.06 10.65 10.73
CA LEU A 107 23.31 10.38 11.41
C LEU A 107 23.77 8.92 11.26
N GLY A 108 22.96 8.03 10.67
CA GLY A 108 23.27 6.59 10.58
C GLY A 108 22.97 5.81 11.87
N ILE A 109 22.07 6.33 12.72
CA ILE A 109 21.55 5.57 13.86
C ILE A 109 20.52 4.56 13.35
N HIS A 110 20.73 3.29 13.69
CA HIS A 110 19.88 2.17 13.30
C HIS A 110 18.98 1.69 14.45
N ARG A 111 19.30 2.06 15.69
CA ARG A 111 18.49 1.74 16.87
C ARG A 111 18.42 2.96 17.79
N LEU A 112 17.21 3.41 18.07
CA LEU A 112 16.93 4.51 19.00
C LEU A 112 16.20 3.94 20.21
N LEU A 113 16.85 3.97 21.36
CA LEU A 113 16.32 3.51 22.64
C LEU A 113 15.55 4.65 23.33
N ILE A 114 14.52 4.30 24.08
CA ILE A 114 13.61 5.24 24.73
C ILE A 114 13.28 4.70 26.11
N ASP A 115 13.64 5.46 27.15
CA ASP A 115 13.24 5.17 28.52
C ASP A 115 11.98 6.01 28.82
N SER A 116 10.82 5.36 28.75
CA SER A 116 9.53 6.04 28.82
C SER A 116 8.97 6.04 30.24
N ASP A 117 8.42 7.17 30.65
CA ASP A 117 7.43 7.21 31.73
C ASP A 117 6.25 6.27 31.41
N PRO A 118 5.71 5.48 32.37
CA PRO A 118 4.56 4.61 32.15
C PRO A 118 3.35 5.34 31.55
N HIS A 119 3.10 6.60 31.93
CA HIS A 119 2.01 7.41 31.37
C HIS A 119 2.24 7.80 29.91
N ALA A 120 3.49 7.85 29.46
CA ALA A 120 3.88 8.13 28.07
C ALA A 120 3.98 6.87 27.19
N ALA A 121 3.88 5.66 27.77
CA ALA A 121 4.01 4.40 27.04
C ALA A 121 3.02 4.29 25.86
N GLY A 122 1.78 4.75 26.06
CA GLY A 122 0.77 4.79 25.00
C GLY A 122 1.15 5.72 23.84
N PHE A 123 1.81 6.84 24.13
CA PHE A 123 2.31 7.75 23.10
C PHE A 123 3.38 7.07 22.24
N TYR A 124 4.37 6.41 22.84
CA TYR A 124 5.45 5.77 22.08
C TYR A 124 4.97 4.59 21.24
N ARG A 125 4.05 3.77 21.76
CA ARG A 125 3.39 2.72 20.96
C ARG A 125 2.65 3.30 19.76
N ALA A 126 1.88 4.37 19.95
CA ALA A 126 1.18 5.06 18.86
C ALA A 126 2.14 5.68 17.83
N MET A 127 3.36 6.03 18.25
CA MET A 127 4.43 6.51 17.37
C MET A 127 5.18 5.40 16.64
N GLY A 128 4.90 4.13 16.93
CA GLY A 128 5.53 2.95 16.30
C GLY A 128 6.72 2.37 17.08
N ALA A 129 7.03 2.88 18.27
CA ALA A 129 8.08 2.29 19.09
C ALA A 129 7.64 0.92 19.62
N LEU A 130 8.54 -0.05 19.54
CA LEU A 130 8.35 -1.41 20.01
C LEU A 130 8.86 -1.54 21.44
N ALA A 131 8.25 -2.41 22.24
CA ALA A 131 8.79 -2.70 23.56
C ALA A 131 10.21 -3.27 23.41
N SER A 132 11.17 -2.69 24.14
CA SER A 132 12.55 -3.17 24.09
C SER A 132 12.62 -4.53 24.78
N PRO A 133 13.22 -5.57 24.16
CA PRO A 133 13.53 -6.81 24.88
C PRO A 133 14.56 -6.56 26.00
N ALA A 134 14.61 -7.46 26.98
CA ALA A 134 15.50 -7.39 28.14
C ALA A 134 17.00 -7.38 27.74
N ALA A 135 17.83 -6.84 28.64
CA ALA A 135 19.25 -6.54 28.45
C ALA A 135 20.08 -7.65 27.78
N GLY A 136 20.96 -7.25 26.84
CA GLY A 136 21.94 -8.16 26.24
C GLY A 136 22.54 -7.72 24.90
N ARG A 137 22.04 -6.65 24.26
CA ARG A 137 22.61 -6.10 23.01
C ARG A 137 23.51 -4.88 23.30
N PRO A 138 24.47 -4.56 22.43
CA PRO A 138 25.32 -3.39 22.60
C PRO A 138 24.48 -2.10 22.70
N GLY A 139 24.66 -1.34 23.78
CA GLY A 139 23.90 -0.11 24.08
C GLY A 139 22.67 -0.33 24.95
N ASP A 140 22.32 -1.57 25.28
CA ASP A 140 21.27 -1.86 26.25
C ASP A 140 21.85 -1.68 27.66
N ASP A 141 21.51 -0.56 28.31
CA ASP A 141 21.62 -0.44 29.77
C ASP A 141 20.29 -0.90 30.40
N ASP A 142 20.34 -1.28 31.68
CA ASP A 142 19.10 -1.56 32.42
C ASP A 142 18.17 -0.35 32.34
N VAL A 143 16.92 -0.60 31.94
CA VAL A 143 15.86 0.43 31.99
C VAL A 143 15.69 0.82 33.46
N PRO A 144 15.81 2.11 33.82
CA PRO A 144 15.68 2.54 35.21
C PRO A 144 14.37 2.05 35.84
N ALA A 145 14.43 1.71 37.13
CA ALA A 145 13.27 1.20 37.85
C ALA A 145 12.08 2.16 37.77
N GLY A 146 10.92 1.65 37.37
CA GLY A 146 9.70 2.45 37.18
C GLY A 146 9.52 3.05 35.78
N LEU A 147 10.46 2.84 34.85
CA LEU A 147 10.31 3.22 33.44
C LEU A 147 9.98 2.01 32.55
N VAL A 148 9.48 2.30 31.35
CA VAL A 148 9.15 1.33 30.30
C VAL A 148 10.09 1.53 29.12
N GLY A 149 10.88 0.52 28.78
CA GLY A 149 11.82 0.58 27.67
C GLY A 149 11.14 0.37 26.32
N PHE A 150 11.45 1.24 25.35
CA PHE A 150 11.09 1.06 23.96
C PHE A 150 12.31 1.17 23.05
N GLU A 151 12.22 0.57 21.87
CA GLU A 151 13.15 0.78 20.77
C GLU A 151 12.41 1.09 19.47
N VAL A 152 13.08 1.80 18.59
CA VAL A 152 12.61 2.08 17.23
C VAL A 152 13.82 2.09 16.30
N ALA A 153 13.64 1.62 15.07
CA ALA A 153 14.68 1.68 14.04
C ALA A 153 14.45 2.92 13.16
N PRO A 154 15.19 4.03 13.34
CA PRO A 154 14.98 5.22 12.52
C PRO A 154 15.27 4.92 11.06
N ALA A 155 14.35 5.31 10.17
CA ALA A 155 14.45 5.03 8.76
C ALA A 155 14.25 6.31 7.95
N PRO A 156 15.16 6.65 7.01
CA PRO A 156 14.85 7.67 6.03
C PRO A 156 13.78 7.12 5.07
N LEU A 157 13.14 8.00 4.29
CA LEU A 157 12.29 7.51 3.20
C LEU A 157 13.07 6.51 2.32
N ALA A 158 12.42 5.45 1.83
CA ALA A 158 13.11 4.47 1.00
C ALA A 158 13.79 5.11 -0.22
N GLY A 159 14.96 4.60 -0.61
CA GLY A 159 15.74 5.15 -1.74
C GLY A 159 14.97 5.14 -3.05
N TRP A 160 14.31 4.02 -3.35
CA TRP A 160 13.44 3.87 -4.52
C TRP A 160 12.24 4.85 -4.47
N ALA A 161 11.67 5.08 -3.29
CA ALA A 161 10.53 5.99 -3.14
C ALA A 161 10.95 7.45 -3.36
N ARG A 162 12.16 7.83 -2.93
CA ARG A 162 12.77 9.12 -3.31
C ARG A 162 13.00 9.20 -4.81
N ALA A 163 13.51 8.15 -5.45
CA ALA A 163 13.76 8.17 -6.89
C ALA A 163 12.47 8.23 -7.73
N TRP A 164 11.35 7.68 -7.21
CA TRP A 164 10.06 7.65 -7.91
C TRP A 164 9.46 9.05 -8.15
N THR A 165 9.43 9.91 -7.12
CA THR A 165 8.85 11.27 -7.20
C THR A 165 9.82 12.40 -6.84
N GLY A 166 11.12 12.11 -6.75
CA GLY A 166 12.13 13.06 -6.27
C GLY A 166 12.10 13.28 -4.74
N GLY A 167 11.41 12.42 -3.99
CA GLY A 167 11.26 12.52 -2.53
C GLY A 167 10.29 13.60 -2.06
N GLY A 168 9.63 14.27 -3.00
CA GLY A 168 8.64 15.30 -2.75
C GLY A 168 7.21 14.87 -3.12
N PRO A 169 6.26 15.81 -3.01
CA PRO A 169 4.87 15.52 -3.29
C PRO A 169 4.60 15.41 -4.80
N ALA A 170 3.57 14.64 -5.19
CA ALA A 170 3.22 14.40 -6.59
C ALA A 170 1.72 14.56 -6.86
N VAL A 171 1.36 14.81 -8.12
CA VAL A 171 -0.03 14.78 -8.59
C VAL A 171 -0.37 13.37 -9.02
N HIS A 172 -1.37 12.75 -8.42
CA HIS A 172 -1.77 11.37 -8.74
C HIS A 172 -3.02 11.36 -9.62
N VAL A 173 -2.98 10.57 -10.68
CA VAL A 173 -4.05 10.49 -11.69
C VAL A 173 -4.59 9.05 -11.71
N GLY A 174 -5.78 8.85 -11.14
CA GLY A 174 -6.45 7.55 -11.03
C GLY A 174 -7.04 7.05 -12.34
N ASN A 175 -6.23 6.95 -13.40
CA ASN A 175 -6.65 6.61 -14.75
C ASN A 175 -6.79 5.09 -14.99
N VAL A 176 -7.18 4.31 -13.98
CA VAL A 176 -7.27 2.84 -14.03
C VAL A 176 -8.18 2.37 -15.18
N GLY A 177 -9.40 2.91 -15.26
CA GLY A 177 -10.35 2.59 -16.32
C GLY A 177 -9.85 3.00 -17.71
N GLU A 178 -9.19 4.16 -17.82
CA GLU A 178 -8.57 4.63 -19.06
C GLU A 178 -7.44 3.69 -19.50
N TYR A 179 -6.62 3.22 -18.58
CA TYR A 179 -5.54 2.29 -18.87
C TYR A 179 -6.06 0.95 -19.36
N ASN A 180 -7.02 0.36 -18.63
CA ASN A 180 -7.59 -0.96 -18.93
C ASN A 180 -8.33 -0.96 -20.27
N ALA A 181 -8.98 0.16 -20.65
CA ALA A 181 -9.68 0.29 -21.92
C ALA A 181 -8.77 0.13 -23.16
N GLN A 182 -7.44 0.27 -23.01
CA GLN A 182 -6.48 0.03 -24.09
C GLN A 182 -6.35 -1.44 -24.47
N PHE A 183 -6.76 -2.35 -23.58
CA PHE A 183 -6.54 -3.80 -23.70
C PHE A 183 -7.85 -4.61 -23.69
N ALA A 184 -8.97 -3.97 -23.37
CA ALA A 184 -10.25 -4.65 -23.25
C ALA A 184 -10.83 -5.10 -24.60
N ASP A 185 -11.37 -6.32 -24.65
CA ASP A 185 -12.38 -6.72 -25.65
C ASP A 185 -13.75 -6.15 -25.23
N ALA A 186 -14.64 -5.89 -26.18
CA ALA A 186 -15.96 -5.27 -25.98
C ALA A 186 -16.92 -6.05 -25.06
N SER A 187 -16.49 -7.15 -24.44
CA SER A 187 -17.27 -8.00 -23.54
C SER A 187 -17.01 -7.81 -22.04
N LEU A 188 -16.17 -6.84 -21.62
CA LEU A 188 -15.69 -6.70 -20.24
C LEU A 188 -16.41 -5.63 -19.38
N ASP A 189 -17.68 -5.31 -19.68
CA ASP A 189 -18.49 -4.27 -19.00
C ASP A 189 -18.50 -4.33 -17.46
N ARG A 190 -18.30 -5.51 -16.85
CA ARG A 190 -18.25 -5.66 -15.38
C ARG A 190 -16.92 -5.19 -14.78
N GLU A 191 -15.82 -5.36 -15.50
CA GLU A 191 -14.47 -4.94 -15.07
C GLU A 191 -14.27 -3.43 -15.17
N GLN A 192 -14.97 -2.77 -16.09
CA GLN A 192 -14.97 -1.31 -16.19
C GLN A 192 -15.55 -0.66 -14.93
N ARG A 193 -16.63 -1.21 -14.35
CA ARG A 193 -17.19 -0.72 -13.07
C ARG A 193 -16.20 -0.88 -11.90
N ALA A 194 -15.53 -2.03 -11.81
CA ALA A 194 -14.48 -2.23 -10.81
C ALA A 194 -13.32 -1.24 -10.98
N ALA A 195 -12.91 -0.94 -12.22
CA ALA A 195 -11.83 0.00 -12.51
C ALA A 195 -12.11 1.44 -12.00
N HIS A 196 -13.37 1.87 -11.94
CA HIS A 196 -13.74 3.15 -11.32
C HIS A 196 -13.44 3.16 -9.81
N HIS A 197 -13.76 2.08 -9.10
CA HIS A 197 -13.47 1.98 -7.67
C HIS A 197 -11.96 1.96 -7.40
N TYR A 198 -11.21 1.17 -8.17
CA TYR A 198 -9.76 1.05 -8.04
C TYR A 198 -9.01 2.36 -8.29
N ALA A 199 -9.62 3.36 -8.94
CA ALA A 199 -9.03 4.69 -9.02
C ALA A 199 -8.75 5.31 -7.64
N CYS A 200 -9.44 4.88 -6.58
CA CYS A 200 -9.16 5.31 -5.21
C CYS A 200 -7.74 4.96 -4.74
N LEU A 201 -7.13 3.91 -5.31
CA LEU A 201 -5.74 3.56 -5.03
C LEU A 201 -4.76 4.67 -5.43
N ALA A 202 -5.19 5.63 -6.26
CA ALA A 202 -4.43 6.83 -6.57
C ALA A 202 -4.03 7.63 -5.34
N ALA A 203 -4.73 7.52 -4.21
CA ALA A 203 -4.30 8.13 -2.95
C ALA A 203 -2.89 7.70 -2.53
N PHE A 204 -2.43 6.53 -2.98
CA PHE A 204 -1.20 5.88 -2.53
C PHE A 204 -0.17 5.65 -3.64
N TYR A 205 -0.27 6.33 -4.79
CA TYR A 205 0.70 6.15 -5.90
C TYR A 205 2.10 6.70 -5.60
N SER A 206 2.23 7.43 -4.49
CA SER A 206 3.51 7.81 -3.90
C SER A 206 3.32 8.02 -2.39
N PRO A 207 4.39 8.14 -1.60
CA PRO A 207 4.28 8.40 -0.16
C PRO A 207 3.61 9.75 0.18
N TRP A 208 3.54 10.70 -0.76
CA TRP A 208 3.00 12.04 -0.52
C TRP A 208 2.22 12.60 -1.74
N PRO A 209 0.88 12.53 -1.76
CA PRO A 209 0.08 13.24 -2.75
C PRO A 209 0.04 14.75 -2.47
N ARG A 210 0.18 15.57 -3.52
CA ARG A 210 -0.22 16.99 -3.53
C ARG A 210 -1.66 17.16 -3.97
N ALA A 211 -2.04 16.40 -5.00
CA ALA A 211 -3.37 16.43 -5.57
C ALA A 211 -3.78 15.03 -6.07
N LEU A 212 -5.06 14.72 -5.95
CA LEU A 212 -5.66 13.48 -6.45
C LEU A 212 -6.68 13.82 -7.53
N VAL A 213 -6.60 13.13 -8.65
CA VAL A 213 -7.48 13.31 -9.80
C VAL A 213 -8.20 11.99 -10.05
N LEU A 214 -9.51 12.00 -9.89
CA LEU A 214 -10.35 10.80 -9.84
C LEU A 214 -11.53 10.88 -10.83
N PRO A 215 -11.91 9.76 -11.45
CA PRO A 215 -12.99 9.75 -12.43
C PRO A 215 -14.38 9.92 -11.79
N GLY A 216 -14.60 9.27 -10.64
CA GLY A 216 -15.85 9.33 -9.89
C GLY A 216 -15.69 10.02 -8.54
N ALA A 217 -16.81 10.43 -7.97
CA ALA A 217 -16.85 11.12 -6.68
C ALA A 217 -16.46 10.17 -5.53
N VAL A 218 -15.77 10.69 -4.51
CA VAL A 218 -15.36 9.93 -3.33
C VAL A 218 -16.05 10.43 -2.06
N PRO A 219 -16.13 9.59 -1.00
CA PRO A 219 -16.73 10.03 0.26
C PRO A 219 -16.02 11.26 0.84
N PRO A 220 -16.78 12.28 1.30
CA PRO A 220 -16.21 13.41 2.01
C PRO A 220 -15.38 12.96 3.22
N GLY A 221 -14.28 13.64 3.53
CA GLY A 221 -13.46 13.33 4.71
C GLY A 221 -12.52 12.13 4.56
N TRP A 222 -12.64 11.33 3.49
CA TRP A 222 -11.81 10.14 3.28
C TRP A 222 -10.31 10.47 3.20
N ILE A 223 -9.94 11.47 2.39
CA ILE A 223 -8.54 11.87 2.20
C ILE A 223 -7.99 12.57 3.45
N GLU A 224 -8.82 13.32 4.18
CA GLU A 224 -8.47 13.90 5.47
C GLU A 224 -8.18 12.82 6.52
N ARG A 225 -8.96 11.73 6.54
CA ARG A 225 -8.74 10.59 7.42
C ARG A 225 -7.43 9.89 7.11
N VAL A 226 -7.22 9.50 5.86
CA VAL A 226 -5.97 8.85 5.41
C VAL A 226 -4.77 9.78 5.64
N GLY A 227 -4.92 11.06 5.30
CA GLY A 227 -3.91 12.09 5.47
C GLY A 227 -3.57 12.38 6.93
N ARG A 228 -4.47 12.14 7.89
CA ARG A 228 -4.16 12.23 9.33
C ARG A 228 -3.20 11.13 9.78
N VAL A 229 -3.38 9.91 9.25
CA VAL A 229 -2.58 8.73 9.60
C VAL A 229 -1.21 8.77 8.91
N LEU A 230 -1.19 9.12 7.63
CA LEU A 230 0.02 9.21 6.79
C LEU A 230 0.64 10.61 6.75
N GLU A 231 0.07 11.55 7.50
CA GLU A 231 0.54 12.93 7.66
C GLU A 231 0.73 13.70 6.35
N TRP A 232 -0.28 13.61 5.49
CA TRP A 232 -0.34 14.45 4.31
C TRP A 232 -0.85 15.84 4.67
N GLN A 233 -0.44 16.85 3.91
CA GLN A 233 -0.81 18.24 4.15
C GLN A 233 -1.38 18.86 2.88
N GLY A 234 -2.59 19.44 3.02
CA GLY A 234 -3.23 20.24 1.96
C GLY A 234 -3.41 19.49 0.65
N VAL A 235 -3.79 18.21 0.71
CA VAL A 235 -4.07 17.40 -0.49
C VAL A 235 -5.31 17.96 -1.19
N GLU A 236 -5.17 18.35 -2.44
CA GLU A 236 -6.28 18.82 -3.27
C GLU A 236 -6.97 17.62 -3.93
N VAL A 237 -8.29 17.49 -3.81
CA VAL A 237 -9.05 16.38 -4.41
C VAL A 237 -9.91 16.90 -5.55
N TYR A 238 -9.74 16.32 -6.73
CA TYR A 238 -10.51 16.61 -7.94
C TYR A 238 -11.19 15.31 -8.40
N ASP A 239 -12.44 15.12 -8.04
CA ASP A 239 -13.21 13.90 -8.28
C ASP A 239 -14.45 14.16 -9.15
N GLY A 240 -15.18 13.10 -9.50
CA GLY A 240 -16.41 13.21 -10.31
C GLY A 240 -16.19 13.80 -11.71
N LEU A 241 -14.98 13.68 -12.27
CA LEU A 241 -14.60 14.36 -13.51
C LEU A 241 -15.17 13.71 -14.78
N VAL A 242 -15.55 12.43 -14.69
CA VAL A 242 -16.04 11.59 -15.80
C VAL A 242 -17.52 11.20 -15.63
N ASP A 243 -18.05 11.21 -14.40
CA ASP A 243 -19.41 10.76 -14.09
C ASP A 243 -20.52 11.79 -14.45
N GLY A 244 -20.26 12.73 -15.36
CA GLY A 244 -21.13 13.87 -15.69
C GLY A 244 -21.65 13.94 -17.13
N GLY A 245 -22.75 13.25 -17.42
CA GLY A 245 -23.65 13.55 -18.55
C GLY A 245 -23.35 12.93 -19.93
N PRO A 246 -24.30 12.98 -20.88
CA PRO A 246 -24.26 12.24 -22.16
C PRO A 246 -23.06 12.58 -23.06
N ALA A 247 -22.49 13.79 -22.92
CA ALA A 247 -21.35 14.27 -23.71
C ALA A 247 -19.98 13.70 -23.26
N GLN A 248 -19.92 13.03 -22.10
CA GLN A 248 -18.68 12.46 -21.53
C GLN A 248 -18.59 10.92 -21.68
N ARG A 249 -19.61 10.29 -22.29
CA ARG A 249 -19.59 8.85 -22.60
C ARG A 249 -18.52 8.57 -23.66
N GLY A 250 -17.35 8.11 -23.21
CA GLY A 250 -16.26 7.62 -24.07
C GLY A 250 -14.91 8.33 -23.90
N SER A 251 -14.81 9.43 -23.15
CA SER A 251 -13.51 10.08 -22.87
C SER A 251 -12.90 9.58 -21.56
N GLY A 252 -11.64 9.14 -21.61
CA GLY A 252 -10.87 8.78 -20.41
C GLY A 252 -10.59 9.98 -19.49
N LEU A 253 -10.19 9.69 -18.25
CA LEU A 253 -9.95 10.70 -17.20
C LEU A 253 -9.00 11.82 -17.64
N SER A 254 -7.92 11.48 -18.34
CA SER A 254 -6.91 12.46 -18.78
C SER A 254 -7.49 13.43 -19.81
N ASP A 255 -8.35 12.97 -20.72
CA ASP A 255 -9.01 13.85 -21.68
C ASP A 255 -10.08 14.71 -21.00
N ALA A 256 -10.78 14.18 -19.98
CA ALA A 256 -11.70 14.97 -19.14
C ALA A 256 -10.97 16.12 -18.41
N VAL A 257 -9.76 15.88 -17.90
CA VAL A 257 -8.91 16.95 -17.31
C VAL A 257 -8.51 17.96 -18.37
N ARG A 258 -8.05 17.52 -19.54
CA ARG A 258 -7.63 18.42 -20.64
C ARG A 258 -8.76 19.28 -21.17
N ALA A 259 -10.00 18.77 -21.16
CA ALA A 259 -11.19 19.54 -21.50
C ALA A 259 -11.49 20.68 -20.50
N ARG A 260 -10.76 20.76 -19.39
CA ARG A 260 -10.85 21.79 -18.35
C ARG A 260 -9.49 22.53 -18.25
N PRO A 261 -9.18 23.50 -19.12
CA PRO A 261 -7.85 24.11 -19.23
C PRO A 261 -7.33 24.72 -17.92
N ALA A 262 -8.20 25.31 -17.10
CA ALA A 262 -7.82 25.86 -15.79
C ALA A 262 -7.34 24.75 -14.83
N LEU A 263 -8.01 23.60 -14.82
CA LEU A 263 -7.60 22.44 -14.02
C LEU A 263 -6.30 21.85 -14.57
N ALA A 264 -6.23 21.59 -15.88
CA ALA A 264 -5.02 21.07 -16.51
C ALA A 264 -3.80 21.97 -16.25
N GLY A 265 -3.96 23.29 -16.37
CA GLY A 265 -2.94 24.27 -16.03
C GLY A 265 -2.53 24.21 -14.56
N ARG A 266 -3.49 24.13 -13.63
CA ARG A 266 -3.20 24.02 -12.19
C ARG A 266 -2.41 22.78 -11.84
N LEU A 267 -2.75 21.63 -12.42
CA LEU A 267 -2.08 20.35 -12.15
C LEU A 267 -0.67 20.29 -12.73
N THR A 268 -0.39 21.00 -13.83
CA THR A 268 0.89 20.93 -14.54
C THR A 268 1.84 22.10 -14.22
N ALA A 269 1.32 23.27 -13.86
CA ALA A 269 2.12 24.48 -13.65
C ALA A 269 3.08 24.39 -12.46
N ALA A 270 2.78 23.57 -11.44
CA ALA A 270 3.62 23.41 -10.26
C ALA A 270 4.92 22.62 -10.53
N GLY A 271 5.09 22.04 -11.73
CA GLY A 271 6.26 21.23 -12.08
C GLY A 271 6.39 19.93 -11.27
N LEU A 272 5.35 19.55 -10.52
CA LEU A 272 5.33 18.32 -9.73
C LEU A 272 5.23 17.09 -10.65
N PRO A 273 5.77 15.93 -10.24
CA PRO A 273 5.56 14.68 -10.98
C PRO A 273 4.07 14.36 -11.11
N LEU A 274 3.62 14.07 -12.34
CA LEU A 274 2.31 13.46 -12.60
C LEU A 274 2.47 11.94 -12.63
N VAL A 275 1.77 11.26 -11.73
CA VAL A 275 1.87 9.81 -11.53
C VAL A 275 0.53 9.15 -11.90
N PRO A 276 0.44 8.41 -13.00
CA PRO A 276 -0.77 7.67 -13.38
C PRO A 276 -0.77 6.26 -12.78
N TRP A 277 -1.92 5.57 -12.84
CA TRP A 277 -1.96 4.11 -12.69
C TRP A 277 -1.06 3.46 -13.75
N GLY A 278 -1.27 3.84 -15.01
CA GLY A 278 -0.48 3.38 -16.13
C GLY A 278 -0.51 4.36 -17.29
N ARG A 279 0.42 4.22 -18.23
CA ARG A 279 0.58 5.17 -19.33
C ARG A 279 -0.45 4.93 -20.42
N THR A 280 -1.06 6.00 -20.91
CA THR A 280 -1.97 6.01 -22.06
C THR A 280 -1.62 7.15 -23.01
N ALA A 281 -2.17 7.11 -24.23
CA ALA A 281 -2.07 8.23 -25.16
C ALA A 281 -2.65 9.54 -24.58
N ALA A 282 -3.78 9.45 -23.87
CA ALA A 282 -4.46 10.60 -23.28
C ALA A 282 -3.65 11.20 -22.12
N PHE A 283 -3.13 10.34 -21.24
CA PHE A 283 -2.24 10.76 -20.15
C PHE A 283 -0.95 11.40 -20.69
N ALA A 284 -0.34 10.81 -21.73
CA ALA A 284 0.87 11.35 -22.33
C ALA A 284 0.66 12.78 -22.86
N ARG A 285 -0.50 13.06 -23.48
CA ARG A 285 -0.87 14.42 -23.89
C ARG A 285 -1.04 15.38 -22.70
N LEU A 286 -1.66 14.92 -21.61
CA LEU A 286 -1.82 15.73 -20.39
C LEU A 286 -0.47 16.06 -19.75
N ALA A 287 0.43 15.07 -19.68
CA ALA A 287 1.75 15.21 -19.09
C ALA A 287 2.79 15.89 -20.01
N GLY A 288 2.42 16.23 -21.25
CA GLY A 288 3.36 16.80 -22.23
C GLY A 288 4.48 15.83 -22.64
N ARG A 289 4.22 14.52 -22.61
CA ARG A 289 5.21 13.46 -22.90
C ARG A 289 4.90 12.75 -24.23
N PRO A 290 5.93 12.23 -24.93
CA PRO A 290 5.71 11.40 -26.11
C PRO A 290 5.00 10.09 -25.75
N TRP A 291 4.12 9.63 -26.65
CA TRP A 291 3.42 8.36 -26.54
C TRP A 291 3.97 7.36 -27.55
N ARG A 292 4.40 6.19 -27.07
CA ARG A 292 4.86 5.08 -27.90
C ARG A 292 4.22 3.78 -27.42
N PRO A 293 3.15 3.28 -28.08
CA PRO A 293 2.45 2.07 -27.66
C PRO A 293 3.37 0.85 -27.47
N ARG A 294 4.45 0.76 -28.26
CA ARG A 294 5.44 -0.33 -28.19
C ARG A 294 6.19 -0.42 -26.86
N GLU A 295 6.17 0.65 -26.04
CA GLU A 295 6.73 0.63 -24.68
C GLU A 295 5.91 -0.27 -23.74
N LEU A 296 4.63 -0.51 -24.06
CA LEU A 296 3.75 -1.40 -23.28
C LEU A 296 3.65 -2.81 -23.88
N ARG A 297 4.53 -3.19 -24.82
CA ARG A 297 4.40 -4.48 -25.52
C ARG A 297 4.44 -5.71 -24.60
N TYR A 298 5.05 -5.59 -23.42
CA TYR A 298 5.16 -6.69 -22.47
C TYR A 298 3.96 -6.78 -21.51
N GLU A 299 2.95 -5.90 -21.63
CA GLU A 299 1.62 -6.18 -21.06
C GLU A 299 0.94 -7.39 -21.74
N SER A 300 1.37 -7.73 -22.96
CA SER A 300 0.96 -8.96 -23.63
C SER A 300 1.63 -10.16 -22.95
N LYS A 301 0.81 -11.12 -22.52
CA LYS A 301 1.27 -12.33 -21.82
C LYS A 301 2.21 -13.18 -22.68
N SER A 302 1.99 -13.24 -24.00
CA SER A 302 2.89 -13.97 -24.90
C SER A 302 4.22 -13.24 -25.12
N ALA A 303 4.20 -11.91 -25.22
CA ALA A 303 5.41 -11.11 -25.33
C ALA A 303 6.25 -11.16 -24.04
N ALA A 304 5.60 -11.13 -22.87
CA ALA A 304 6.23 -11.31 -21.56
C ALA A 304 6.86 -12.71 -21.45
N HIS A 305 6.11 -13.76 -21.81
CA HIS A 305 6.63 -15.14 -21.83
C HIS A 305 7.88 -15.28 -22.72
N ALA A 306 7.83 -14.72 -23.93
CA ALA A 306 8.99 -14.70 -24.83
C ALA A 306 10.18 -13.90 -24.26
N LEU A 307 9.92 -12.83 -23.50
CA LEU A 307 10.95 -12.10 -22.76
C LEU A 307 11.61 -12.97 -21.69
N PHE A 308 10.81 -13.67 -20.89
CA PHE A 308 11.32 -14.59 -19.86
C PHE A 308 12.21 -15.67 -20.48
N GLY A 309 11.79 -16.25 -21.60
CA GLY A 309 12.59 -17.23 -22.34
C GLY A 309 13.95 -16.70 -22.78
N ARG A 310 14.01 -15.44 -23.26
CA ARG A 310 15.29 -14.79 -23.62
C ARG A 310 16.20 -14.58 -22.42
N ILE A 311 15.65 -14.11 -21.30
CA ILE A 311 16.42 -13.92 -20.05
C ILE A 311 17.02 -15.25 -19.60
N LEU A 312 16.23 -16.33 -19.60
CA LEU A 312 16.70 -17.65 -19.19
C LEU A 312 17.75 -18.21 -20.14
N ALA A 313 17.57 -18.05 -21.46
CA ALA A 313 18.56 -18.45 -22.46
C ALA A 313 19.89 -17.66 -22.33
N GLY A 314 19.86 -16.45 -21.79
CA GLY A 314 21.03 -15.60 -21.54
C GLY A 314 21.79 -15.89 -20.25
N GLY A 315 21.52 -17.02 -19.57
CA GLY A 315 22.15 -17.36 -18.29
C GLY A 315 21.33 -16.98 -17.06
N GLY A 316 20.01 -17.09 -17.15
CA GLY A 316 19.09 -16.76 -16.05
C GLY A 316 19.30 -17.60 -14.78
N HIS A 317 18.51 -17.31 -13.74
CA HIS A 317 18.72 -17.89 -12.42
C HIS A 317 18.24 -19.37 -12.34
N PRO A 318 19.00 -20.29 -11.71
CA PRO A 318 18.70 -21.74 -11.73
C PRO A 318 17.41 -22.15 -11.00
N ARG A 319 16.93 -21.29 -10.09
CA ARG A 319 15.63 -21.46 -9.41
C ARG A 319 14.46 -20.82 -10.15
N ILE A 320 14.66 -20.37 -11.39
CA ILE A 320 13.57 -19.90 -12.25
C ILE A 320 13.28 -20.96 -13.31
N VAL A 321 12.01 -21.30 -13.47
CA VAL A 321 11.52 -22.22 -14.51
C VAL A 321 10.47 -21.53 -15.36
N LEU A 322 10.51 -21.77 -16.67
CA LEU A 322 9.51 -21.21 -17.57
C LEU A 322 8.52 -22.29 -17.99
N PRO A 323 7.25 -22.24 -17.54
CA PRO A 323 6.23 -23.16 -18.02
C PRO A 323 6.08 -23.01 -19.53
N ALA A 324 5.90 -24.11 -20.26
CA ALA A 324 5.69 -24.03 -21.69
C ALA A 324 4.35 -23.34 -22.01
N GLN A 325 4.36 -22.50 -23.04
CA GLN A 325 3.19 -21.76 -23.51
C GLN A 325 3.00 -21.97 -25.01
N TRP A 326 1.75 -22.20 -25.42
CA TRP A 326 1.35 -22.47 -26.79
C TRP A 326 0.24 -21.50 -27.21
N PRO A 327 0.40 -20.78 -28.34
CA PRO A 327 -0.66 -19.96 -28.88
C PRO A 327 -1.76 -20.85 -29.49
N ALA A 328 -3.01 -20.54 -29.15
CA ALA A 328 -4.20 -21.18 -29.69
C ALA A 328 -5.06 -20.13 -30.42
N PRO A 329 -4.80 -19.89 -31.72
CA PRO A 329 -5.48 -18.84 -32.49
C PRO A 329 -6.98 -19.13 -32.71
N THR A 330 -7.40 -20.38 -32.52
CA THR A 330 -8.81 -20.79 -32.66
C THR A 330 -9.26 -21.61 -31.47
N ARG A 331 -10.57 -21.58 -31.17
CA ARG A 331 -11.18 -22.44 -30.15
C ARG A 331 -10.95 -23.93 -30.41
N ARG A 332 -10.88 -24.34 -31.68
CA ARG A 332 -10.58 -25.73 -32.06
C ARG A 332 -9.15 -26.10 -31.69
N ALA A 333 -8.18 -25.21 -31.91
CA ALA A 333 -6.80 -25.41 -31.48
C ALA A 333 -6.69 -25.49 -29.96
N ALA A 334 -7.32 -24.55 -29.23
CA ALA A 334 -7.36 -24.55 -27.78
C ALA A 334 -7.98 -25.84 -27.22
N ALA A 335 -9.08 -26.32 -27.82
CA ALA A 335 -9.75 -27.53 -27.39
C ALA A 335 -8.88 -28.78 -27.58
N ARG A 336 -8.12 -28.86 -28.68
CA ARG A 336 -7.21 -29.98 -28.95
C ARG A 336 -6.05 -30.01 -27.96
N LEU A 337 -5.40 -28.86 -27.74
CA LEU A 337 -4.32 -28.74 -26.76
C LEU A 337 -4.80 -29.10 -25.36
N LEU A 338 -5.94 -28.55 -24.93
CA LEU A 338 -6.52 -28.83 -23.63
C LEU A 338 -6.89 -30.31 -23.45
N ALA A 339 -7.48 -30.94 -24.47
CA ALA A 339 -7.82 -32.37 -24.42
C ALA A 339 -6.58 -33.25 -24.33
N ALA A 340 -5.55 -32.99 -25.15
CA ALA A 340 -4.31 -33.75 -25.13
C ALA A 340 -3.60 -33.68 -23.76
N ARG A 341 -3.53 -32.48 -23.16
CA ARG A 341 -2.97 -32.31 -21.81
C ARG A 341 -3.80 -33.02 -20.74
N ALA A 342 -5.13 -32.93 -20.81
CA ALA A 342 -6.02 -33.61 -19.86
C ALA A 342 -5.93 -35.14 -19.98
N GLU A 343 -5.77 -35.68 -21.18
CA GLU A 343 -5.54 -37.11 -21.44
C GLU A 343 -4.20 -37.59 -20.86
N ALA A 344 -3.18 -36.74 -20.87
CA ALA A 344 -1.91 -36.98 -20.20
C ALA A 344 -1.96 -36.79 -18.66
N GLY A 345 -3.12 -36.43 -18.11
CA GLY A 345 -3.27 -36.16 -16.67
C GLY A 345 -2.66 -34.83 -16.21
N GLU A 346 -2.38 -33.92 -17.14
CA GLU A 346 -1.68 -32.66 -16.86
C GLU A 346 -2.65 -31.50 -16.62
N GLY A 347 -2.33 -30.67 -15.63
CA GLY A 347 -3.01 -29.38 -15.43
C GLY A 347 -2.68 -28.39 -16.54
N THR A 348 -3.62 -27.48 -16.82
CA THR A 348 -3.48 -26.46 -17.86
C THR A 348 -3.97 -25.10 -17.39
N VAL A 349 -3.27 -24.03 -17.74
CA VAL A 349 -3.73 -22.65 -17.57
C VAL A 349 -4.14 -22.10 -18.94
N LEU A 350 -5.35 -21.58 -19.03
CA LEU A 350 -5.86 -20.89 -20.22
C LEU A 350 -5.84 -19.38 -19.95
N LYS A 351 -5.19 -18.61 -20.82
CA LYS A 351 -5.09 -17.15 -20.68
C LYS A 351 -5.61 -16.44 -21.94
N SER A 352 -6.24 -15.28 -21.80
CA SER A 352 -6.35 -14.30 -22.89
C SER A 352 -5.00 -13.59 -23.08
N GLU A 353 -4.81 -12.88 -24.20
CA GLU A 353 -3.55 -12.16 -24.47
C GLU A 353 -3.27 -11.05 -23.44
N HIS A 354 -4.33 -10.32 -23.08
CA HIS A 354 -4.33 -9.29 -22.06
C HIS A 354 -5.45 -9.60 -21.06
N GLY A 355 -5.30 -9.14 -19.82
CA GLY A 355 -6.27 -9.33 -18.74
C GLY A 355 -5.93 -8.44 -17.55
N VAL A 356 -6.87 -8.30 -16.60
CA VAL A 356 -6.68 -7.46 -15.40
C VAL A 356 -7.07 -8.27 -14.15
N GLY A 357 -6.21 -8.32 -13.14
CA GLY A 357 -6.54 -8.92 -11.84
C GLY A 357 -6.94 -10.41 -11.89
N GLY A 358 -6.33 -11.18 -12.80
CA GLY A 358 -6.67 -12.59 -13.03
C GLY A 358 -7.84 -12.81 -14.00
N SER A 359 -8.56 -11.76 -14.40
CA SER A 359 -9.54 -11.85 -15.48
C SER A 359 -8.90 -12.31 -16.77
N GLY A 360 -9.53 -13.29 -17.41
CA GLY A 360 -9.01 -13.93 -18.61
C GLY A 360 -8.05 -15.10 -18.36
N THR A 361 -7.68 -15.38 -17.10
CA THR A 361 -6.91 -16.57 -16.70
C THR A 361 -7.82 -17.63 -16.10
N THR A 362 -7.66 -18.90 -16.49
CA THR A 362 -8.44 -20.02 -15.95
C THR A 362 -7.58 -21.26 -15.79
N VAL A 363 -7.49 -21.76 -14.57
CA VAL A 363 -6.83 -23.03 -14.24
C VAL A 363 -7.78 -24.20 -14.49
N VAL A 364 -7.34 -25.19 -15.26
CA VAL A 364 -8.10 -26.40 -15.59
C VAL A 364 -7.29 -27.62 -15.13
N THR A 365 -7.75 -28.24 -14.06
CA THR A 365 -7.22 -29.53 -13.59
C THR A 365 -7.88 -30.69 -14.37
N PRO A 366 -7.26 -31.89 -14.40
CA PRO A 366 -7.88 -33.08 -15.00
C PRO A 366 -9.27 -33.39 -14.42
N GLU A 367 -9.46 -33.17 -13.12
CA GLU A 367 -10.77 -33.29 -12.48
C GLU A 367 -11.77 -32.26 -13.01
N ARG A 368 -11.41 -30.97 -13.01
CA ARG A 368 -12.28 -29.90 -13.52
C ARG A 368 -12.65 -30.13 -14.99
N PHE A 369 -11.72 -30.64 -15.79
CA PHE A 369 -11.95 -31.02 -17.18
C PHE A 369 -13.01 -32.12 -17.31
N ARG A 370 -12.90 -33.20 -16.53
CA ARG A 370 -13.86 -34.31 -16.51
C ARG A 370 -15.24 -33.83 -16.05
N THR A 371 -15.31 -33.10 -14.94
CA THR A 371 -16.56 -32.57 -14.38
C THR A 371 -17.28 -31.62 -15.34
N ALA A 372 -16.53 -30.83 -16.11
CA ALA A 372 -17.11 -29.94 -17.11
C ALA A 372 -17.72 -30.69 -18.32
N GLY A 373 -17.38 -31.95 -18.55
CA GLY A 373 -17.77 -32.69 -19.75
C GLY A 373 -16.85 -32.45 -20.96
N GLY A 374 -15.57 -32.13 -20.70
CA GLY A 374 -14.52 -32.04 -21.71
C GLY A 374 -14.25 -30.63 -22.27
N ALA A 375 -13.30 -30.56 -23.21
CA ALA A 375 -12.67 -29.30 -23.63
C ALA A 375 -13.66 -28.23 -24.12
N ARG A 376 -14.64 -28.61 -24.95
CA ARG A 376 -15.62 -27.66 -25.50
C ARG A 376 -16.49 -27.03 -24.41
N ALA A 377 -16.81 -27.78 -23.35
CA ALA A 377 -17.61 -27.27 -22.26
C ALA A 377 -16.83 -26.27 -21.40
N VAL A 378 -15.56 -26.57 -21.10
CA VAL A 378 -14.65 -25.62 -20.42
C VAL A 378 -14.54 -24.31 -21.20
N LEU A 379 -14.29 -24.40 -22.51
CA LEU A 379 -14.08 -23.21 -23.35
C LEU A 379 -15.34 -22.33 -23.50
N ARG A 380 -16.56 -22.89 -23.39
CA ARG A 380 -17.80 -22.10 -23.49
C ARG A 380 -17.90 -20.98 -22.45
N GLY A 381 -17.26 -21.14 -21.29
CA GLY A 381 -17.25 -20.14 -20.22
C GLY A 381 -16.17 -19.06 -20.33
N LEU A 382 -15.30 -19.11 -21.34
CA LEU A 382 -14.16 -18.19 -21.49
C LEU A 382 -14.43 -17.09 -22.52
N PRO A 383 -13.72 -15.94 -22.45
CA PRO A 383 -13.79 -14.88 -23.47
C PRO A 383 -13.54 -15.39 -24.89
N ARG A 384 -14.20 -14.78 -25.88
CA ARG A 384 -14.00 -15.10 -27.30
C ARG A 384 -12.63 -14.60 -27.77
N GLY A 385 -12.15 -15.14 -28.88
CA GLY A 385 -10.84 -14.79 -29.44
C GLY A 385 -9.75 -15.85 -29.21
N PRO A 386 -8.51 -15.54 -29.63
CA PRO A 386 -7.33 -16.35 -29.39
C PRO A 386 -7.09 -16.56 -27.89
N LEU A 387 -6.53 -17.72 -27.54
CA LEU A 387 -6.11 -18.05 -26.19
C LEU A 387 -4.64 -18.45 -26.17
N LEU A 388 -4.02 -18.34 -25.02
CA LEU A 388 -2.74 -18.95 -24.68
C LEU A 388 -3.04 -20.17 -23.82
N VAL A 389 -2.44 -21.31 -24.17
CA VAL A 389 -2.46 -22.54 -23.38
C VAL A 389 -1.10 -22.66 -22.73
N GLU A 390 -1.05 -22.78 -21.41
CA GLU A 390 0.19 -22.82 -20.65
C GLU A 390 0.18 -24.01 -19.69
N GLU A 391 1.37 -24.54 -19.41
CA GLU A 391 1.55 -25.56 -18.38
C GLU A 391 1.09 -25.04 -17.02
N TYR A 392 0.37 -25.87 -16.28
CA TYR A 392 0.07 -25.58 -14.89
C TYR A 392 1.25 -25.95 -14.01
N VAL A 393 1.76 -24.97 -13.26
CA VAL A 393 2.78 -25.20 -12.24
C VAL A 393 2.10 -25.65 -10.95
N SER A 394 2.34 -26.91 -10.58
CA SER A 394 1.86 -27.49 -9.32
C SER A 394 2.58 -26.85 -8.15
N GLY A 395 1.80 -26.21 -7.27
CA GLY A 395 2.33 -25.54 -6.09
C GLY A 395 2.77 -26.49 -4.96
N PRO A 396 3.21 -25.93 -3.82
CA PRO A 396 3.52 -26.67 -2.60
C PRO A 396 2.35 -27.53 -2.11
N ALA A 397 2.63 -28.56 -1.30
CA ALA A 397 1.64 -29.56 -0.88
C ALA A 397 0.56 -28.99 0.05
N GLY A 398 0.87 -27.94 0.81
CA GLY A 398 -0.09 -27.16 1.59
C GLY A 398 0.26 -25.66 1.65
N PRO A 399 -0.72 -24.81 2.01
CA PRO A 399 -0.50 -23.37 2.20
C PRO A 399 0.48 -23.05 3.35
N ASP A 400 0.62 -23.96 4.31
CA ASP A 400 1.56 -23.84 5.44
C ASP A 400 3.01 -24.17 5.05
N ASP A 401 3.23 -24.84 3.91
CA ASP A 401 4.58 -25.25 3.49
C ASP A 401 5.37 -24.10 2.85
N ALA A 402 4.72 -23.27 2.02
CA ALA A 402 5.28 -22.07 1.41
C ALA A 402 4.21 -21.24 0.67
N PRO A 403 4.38 -19.89 0.59
CA PRO A 403 3.52 -19.08 -0.26
C PRO A 403 3.72 -19.47 -1.74
N ARG A 404 2.59 -19.64 -2.43
CA ARG A 404 2.57 -20.01 -3.85
C ARG A 404 2.71 -18.79 -4.76
N ASP A 405 1.95 -17.73 -4.50
CA ASP A 405 1.81 -16.60 -5.42
C ASP A 405 2.64 -15.42 -4.90
N LEU A 406 3.64 -15.01 -5.68
CA LEU A 406 4.65 -14.00 -5.32
C LEU A 406 4.74 -12.96 -6.44
N THR A 407 5.19 -11.77 -6.12
CA THR A 407 5.45 -10.75 -7.14
C THR A 407 6.67 -9.91 -6.79
N TYR A 408 7.37 -9.43 -7.83
CA TYR A 408 8.45 -8.46 -7.75
C TYR A 408 7.93 -7.12 -8.23
N ASP A 409 8.21 -6.04 -7.50
CA ASP A 409 7.94 -4.67 -7.95
C ASP A 409 9.25 -3.91 -8.20
N GLY A 410 9.25 -3.12 -9.28
CA GLY A 410 10.33 -2.19 -9.61
C GLY A 410 9.86 -1.06 -10.51
N PHE A 411 10.74 -0.13 -10.83
CA PHE A 411 10.44 0.85 -11.87
C PHE A 411 11.67 1.26 -12.67
N VAL A 412 11.44 1.71 -13.90
CA VAL A 412 12.48 2.30 -14.76
C VAL A 412 12.31 3.82 -14.74
N ASP A 413 13.30 4.53 -14.19
CA ASP A 413 13.29 5.99 -14.12
C ASP A 413 13.53 6.64 -15.49
N GLY A 414 13.38 7.97 -15.57
CA GLY A 414 13.53 8.73 -16.82
C GLY A 414 14.87 8.52 -17.55
N THR A 415 15.95 8.17 -16.83
CA THR A 415 17.27 7.90 -17.42
C THR A 415 17.38 6.49 -17.98
N GLY A 416 16.46 5.59 -17.63
CA GLY A 416 16.53 4.17 -17.96
C GLY A 416 17.16 3.32 -16.86
N ARG A 417 17.41 3.88 -15.67
CA ARG A 417 17.89 3.11 -14.53
C ARG A 417 16.74 2.36 -13.89
N VAL A 418 16.99 1.08 -13.59
CA VAL A 418 16.08 0.22 -12.84
C VAL A 418 16.25 0.50 -11.35
N HIS A 419 15.13 0.67 -10.65
CA HIS A 419 15.06 0.76 -9.21
C HIS A 419 14.23 -0.41 -8.71
N GLU A 420 14.83 -1.23 -7.87
CA GLU A 420 14.15 -2.30 -7.14
C GLU A 420 13.32 -1.69 -6.00
N VAL A 421 12.08 -2.16 -5.87
CA VAL A 421 11.17 -1.78 -4.77
C VAL A 421 11.15 -2.90 -3.73
N GLY A 422 10.95 -4.15 -4.18
CA GLY A 422 10.99 -5.34 -3.36
C GLY A 422 10.08 -6.45 -3.89
N GLY A 423 9.94 -7.52 -3.10
CA GLY A 423 9.00 -8.60 -3.38
C GLY A 423 7.83 -8.64 -2.41
N ALA A 424 6.71 -9.21 -2.85
CA ALA A 424 5.48 -9.34 -2.07
C ALA A 424 4.90 -10.76 -2.18
N VAL A 425 4.11 -11.15 -1.18
CA VAL A 425 3.26 -12.36 -1.23
C VAL A 425 1.85 -11.92 -1.61
N MET A 426 1.30 -12.49 -2.68
CA MET A 426 -0.05 -12.20 -3.14
C MET A 426 -1.07 -13.12 -2.46
N ASP A 427 -2.23 -12.55 -2.12
CA ASP A 427 -3.43 -13.32 -1.77
C ASP A 427 -4.21 -13.60 -3.05
N VAL A 428 -4.27 -14.87 -3.45
CA VAL A 428 -4.90 -15.34 -4.68
C VAL A 428 -5.91 -16.43 -4.35
N ALA A 429 -7.18 -16.18 -4.67
CA ALA A 429 -8.25 -17.15 -4.54
C ALA A 429 -8.59 -17.74 -5.92
N GLY A 430 -8.16 -18.98 -6.17
CA GLY A 430 -8.29 -19.62 -7.48
C GLY A 430 -7.36 -18.97 -8.52
N ALA A 431 -7.91 -18.11 -9.37
CA ALA A 431 -7.13 -17.29 -10.31
C ALA A 431 -7.31 -15.78 -10.07
N GLY A 432 -8.13 -15.38 -9.10
CA GLY A 432 -8.43 -13.98 -8.83
C GLY A 432 -7.51 -13.42 -7.76
N TYR A 433 -6.83 -12.32 -8.09
CA TYR A 433 -6.07 -11.52 -7.13
C TYR A 433 -7.02 -10.91 -6.08
N ARG A 434 -6.63 -10.93 -4.81
CA ARG A 434 -7.42 -10.44 -3.66
C ARG A 434 -6.69 -9.41 -2.81
N GLY A 435 -5.37 -9.30 -2.98
CA GLY A 435 -4.54 -8.46 -2.15
C GLY A 435 -3.09 -8.92 -2.16
N ALA A 436 -2.26 -8.25 -1.36
CA ALA A 436 -0.86 -8.59 -1.20
C ALA A 436 -0.35 -8.15 0.17
N THR A 437 0.69 -8.81 0.64
CA THR A 437 1.45 -8.42 1.82
C THR A 437 2.87 -8.06 1.43
N VAL A 438 3.36 -6.94 1.93
CA VAL A 438 4.75 -6.48 1.81
C VAL A 438 5.34 -6.29 3.19
N GLY A 439 6.67 -6.32 3.28
CA GLY A 439 7.39 -6.06 4.52
C GLY A 439 8.62 -6.96 4.70
N PRO A 440 9.37 -6.76 5.78
CA PRO A 440 10.60 -7.51 6.05
C PRO A 440 10.35 -9.02 6.13
N GLY A 441 11.09 -9.80 5.35
CA GLY A 441 10.98 -11.26 5.37
C GLY A 441 9.60 -11.79 4.97
N VAL A 442 8.78 -11.00 4.25
CA VAL A 442 7.49 -11.47 3.72
C VAL A 442 7.69 -12.55 2.67
N VAL A 443 8.59 -12.28 1.72
CA VAL A 443 9.08 -13.27 0.75
C VAL A 443 9.98 -14.27 1.50
N PRO A 444 9.77 -15.59 1.33
CA PRO A 444 10.64 -16.59 1.95
C PRO A 444 12.09 -16.47 1.48
N ALA A 445 13.04 -16.73 2.38
CA ALA A 445 14.48 -16.61 2.10
C ALA A 445 14.93 -17.44 0.87
N TRP A 446 14.28 -18.58 0.59
CA TRP A 446 14.60 -19.42 -0.56
C TRP A 446 14.21 -18.77 -1.91
N ALA A 447 13.24 -17.85 -1.89
CA ALA A 447 12.62 -17.21 -3.04
C ALA A 447 13.15 -15.77 -3.28
N GLU A 448 13.71 -15.13 -2.25
CA GLU A 448 14.10 -13.71 -2.30
C GLU A 448 15.13 -13.43 -3.40
N GLU A 449 16.30 -14.08 -3.35
CA GLU A 449 17.35 -13.90 -4.37
C GLU A 449 16.86 -14.19 -5.81
N PRO A 450 16.23 -15.36 -6.12
CA PRO A 450 15.74 -15.62 -7.48
C PRO A 450 14.71 -14.59 -7.96
N LEU A 451 13.80 -14.17 -7.08
CA LEU A 451 12.75 -13.21 -7.41
C LEU A 451 13.33 -11.84 -7.76
N LEU A 452 14.23 -11.32 -6.90
CA LEU A 452 14.86 -10.01 -7.12
C LEU A 452 15.78 -10.04 -8.35
N ALA A 453 16.62 -11.05 -8.50
CA ALA A 453 17.54 -11.16 -9.64
C ALA A 453 16.79 -11.25 -10.98
N PHE A 454 15.69 -12.00 -11.03
CA PHE A 454 14.89 -12.11 -12.25
C PHE A 454 14.10 -10.84 -12.54
N GLY A 455 13.50 -10.22 -11.52
CA GLY A 455 12.80 -8.94 -11.64
C GLY A 455 13.70 -7.81 -12.14
N GLU A 456 14.93 -7.73 -11.64
CA GLU A 456 15.93 -6.77 -12.10
C GLU A 456 16.32 -7.01 -13.57
N ALA A 457 16.49 -8.27 -13.98
CA ALA A 457 16.77 -8.64 -15.36
C ALA A 457 15.63 -8.24 -16.31
N VAL A 458 14.37 -8.46 -15.91
CA VAL A 458 13.19 -7.96 -16.63
C VAL A 458 13.24 -6.43 -16.71
N GLY A 459 13.53 -5.74 -15.61
CA GLY A 459 13.66 -4.28 -15.59
C GLY A 459 14.68 -3.74 -16.59
N ARG A 460 15.84 -4.39 -16.73
CA ARG A 460 16.88 -4.00 -17.71
C ARG A 460 16.38 -4.15 -19.15
N GLU A 461 15.69 -5.24 -19.46
CA GLU A 461 15.08 -5.47 -20.77
C GLU A 461 13.96 -4.48 -21.08
N LEU A 462 13.12 -4.15 -20.08
CA LEU A 462 12.12 -3.10 -20.18
C LEU A 462 12.77 -1.74 -20.43
N ALA A 463 13.84 -1.39 -19.71
CA ALA A 463 14.57 -0.15 -19.91
C ALA A 463 15.16 -0.04 -21.33
N ALA A 464 15.79 -1.11 -21.82
CA ALA A 464 16.33 -1.22 -23.18
C ALA A 464 15.24 -1.13 -24.25
N SER A 465 14.02 -1.57 -23.92
CA SER A 465 12.86 -1.46 -24.78
C SER A 465 12.28 -0.04 -24.93
N GLY A 466 12.77 0.90 -24.12
CA GLY A 466 12.26 2.27 -24.02
C GLY A 466 11.19 2.46 -22.94
N TYR A 467 10.82 1.43 -22.19
CA TYR A 467 9.83 1.55 -21.11
C TYR A 467 10.35 2.43 -19.97
N ARG A 468 9.47 3.27 -19.42
CA ARG A 468 9.72 4.21 -18.34
C ARG A 468 8.45 4.26 -17.48
N GLY A 469 8.55 3.84 -16.23
CA GLY A 469 7.40 3.66 -15.33
C GLY A 469 7.57 2.46 -14.40
N TRP A 470 6.55 2.25 -13.57
CA TRP A 470 6.44 1.11 -12.65
C TRP A 470 6.19 -0.18 -13.41
N PHE A 471 6.74 -1.28 -12.93
CA PHE A 471 6.37 -2.61 -13.40
C PHE A 471 6.41 -3.61 -12.25
N ASP A 472 5.67 -4.69 -12.42
CA ASP A 472 5.85 -5.88 -11.62
C ASP A 472 6.06 -7.13 -12.50
N VAL A 473 6.50 -8.20 -11.84
CA VAL A 473 6.62 -9.53 -12.42
C VAL A 473 5.98 -10.51 -11.44
N ASP A 474 4.92 -11.17 -11.89
CA ASP A 474 4.21 -12.14 -11.08
C ASP A 474 4.84 -13.51 -11.22
N PHE A 475 4.87 -14.27 -10.13
CA PHE A 475 5.44 -15.61 -10.04
C PHE A 475 4.49 -16.57 -9.33
N VAL A 476 4.58 -17.84 -9.73
CA VAL A 476 4.07 -18.96 -8.94
C VAL A 476 5.23 -19.86 -8.51
N ALA A 477 5.22 -20.32 -7.28
CA ALA A 477 6.15 -21.30 -6.75
C ALA A 477 5.71 -22.72 -7.14
N ASP A 478 6.66 -23.56 -7.54
CA ASP A 478 6.44 -25.00 -7.70
C ASP A 478 6.71 -25.76 -6.38
N GLY A 479 6.27 -27.02 -6.32
CA GLY A 479 6.52 -27.90 -5.17
C GLY A 479 7.99 -28.23 -4.88
N ALA A 480 8.93 -27.82 -5.75
CA ALA A 480 10.37 -28.00 -5.57
C ALA A 480 11.08 -26.74 -5.08
N GLY A 481 10.34 -25.67 -4.76
CA GLY A 481 10.92 -24.39 -4.30
C GLY A 481 11.61 -23.61 -5.42
N ARG A 482 11.08 -23.69 -6.65
CA ARG A 482 11.46 -22.85 -7.80
C ARG A 482 10.34 -21.89 -8.14
N LEU A 483 10.67 -20.75 -8.73
CA LEU A 483 9.70 -19.75 -9.17
C LEU A 483 9.46 -19.85 -10.67
N ALA A 484 8.22 -19.66 -11.08
CA ALA A 484 7.80 -19.59 -12.46
C ALA A 484 7.16 -18.23 -12.75
N PRO A 485 7.79 -17.35 -13.55
CA PRO A 485 7.20 -16.06 -13.90
C PRO A 485 5.99 -16.28 -14.80
N THR A 486 4.87 -15.63 -14.49
CA THR A 486 3.58 -15.86 -15.13
C THR A 486 3.15 -14.71 -16.04
N GLU A 487 3.46 -13.47 -15.67
CA GLU A 487 3.18 -12.25 -16.43
C GLU A 487 4.00 -11.05 -15.93
N THR A 488 3.99 -9.95 -16.68
CA THR A 488 4.46 -8.64 -16.23
C THR A 488 3.34 -7.63 -16.35
N ASN A 489 3.20 -6.72 -15.38
CA ASN A 489 2.27 -5.60 -15.47
C ASN A 489 3.08 -4.29 -15.54
N LEU A 490 2.82 -3.45 -16.55
CA LEU A 490 3.57 -2.21 -16.82
C LEU A 490 2.81 -0.98 -16.32
N ARG A 491 2.49 -1.01 -15.03
CA ARG A 491 1.63 -0.06 -14.31
C ARG A 491 1.81 -0.24 -12.80
N LEU A 492 1.24 0.68 -12.03
CA LEU A 492 1.02 0.46 -10.59
C LEU A 492 -0.03 -0.64 -10.38
N THR A 493 0.12 -1.37 -9.28
CA THR A 493 -0.74 -2.50 -8.89
C THR A 493 -1.06 -2.46 -7.39
N GLY A 494 -1.85 -3.41 -6.87
CA GLY A 494 -2.15 -3.50 -5.43
C GLY A 494 -0.88 -3.55 -4.55
N PRO A 495 0.12 -4.41 -4.85
CA PRO A 495 1.39 -4.46 -4.13
C PRO A 495 2.12 -3.11 -4.10
N SER A 496 2.17 -2.40 -5.24
CA SER A 496 2.80 -1.08 -5.32
C SER A 496 2.27 -0.09 -4.27
N VAL A 497 0.95 -0.12 -4.00
CA VAL A 497 0.30 0.72 -2.99
C VAL A 497 0.75 0.34 -1.58
N ALA A 498 0.85 -0.96 -1.29
CA ALA A 498 1.32 -1.44 0.00
C ALA A 498 2.77 -1.01 0.27
N PHE A 499 3.66 -1.07 -0.74
CA PHE A 499 5.03 -0.56 -0.62
C PHE A 499 5.10 0.94 -0.34
N MET A 500 4.26 1.75 -0.99
CA MET A 500 4.22 3.21 -0.76
C MET A 500 3.78 3.55 0.66
N VAL A 501 2.79 2.82 1.17
CA VAL A 501 2.32 2.97 2.55
C VAL A 501 3.38 2.51 3.54
N ALA A 502 4.05 1.38 3.31
CA ALA A 502 5.15 0.89 4.14
C ALA A 502 6.27 1.93 4.21
N ALA A 503 6.76 2.43 3.06
CA ALA A 503 7.81 3.44 3.00
C ALA A 503 7.42 4.74 3.73
N ARG A 504 6.14 5.14 3.68
CA ARG A 504 5.65 6.32 4.39
C ARG A 504 5.57 6.08 5.89
N LEU A 505 5.04 4.94 6.33
CA LEU A 505 4.95 4.60 7.75
C LEU A 505 6.33 4.44 8.36
N ASP A 506 7.25 3.76 7.66
CA ASP A 506 8.63 3.58 8.11
C ASP A 506 9.34 4.92 8.36
N ALA A 507 9.17 5.88 7.44
CA ALA A 507 9.71 7.22 7.60
C ALA A 507 9.08 8.02 8.76
N LEU A 508 7.85 7.67 9.17
CA LEU A 508 7.10 8.39 10.21
C LEU A 508 7.21 7.73 11.60
N ARG A 509 7.41 6.43 11.64
CA ARG A 509 7.20 5.56 12.81
C ARG A 509 8.37 4.60 13.08
N GLY A 510 9.38 4.58 12.21
CA GLY A 510 10.49 3.64 12.25
C GLY A 510 10.28 2.45 11.32
N ALA A 511 11.38 1.87 10.84
CA ALA A 511 11.37 0.74 9.91
C ALA A 511 10.73 -0.51 10.51
N GLY A 512 10.20 -1.34 9.62
CA GLY A 512 9.79 -2.70 9.93
C GLY A 512 8.29 -2.95 9.76
N HIS A 513 7.56 -2.05 9.10
CA HIS A 513 6.15 -2.26 8.85
C HIS A 513 5.93 -3.39 7.85
N PHE A 514 5.13 -4.36 8.26
CA PHE A 514 4.33 -5.18 7.36
C PHE A 514 3.11 -4.37 6.94
N VAL A 515 2.77 -4.40 5.65
CA VAL A 515 1.55 -3.77 5.12
C VAL A 515 0.82 -4.80 4.27
N ARG A 516 -0.45 -5.02 4.57
CA ARG A 516 -1.34 -5.86 3.79
C ARG A 516 -2.43 -5.03 3.16
N ILE A 517 -2.52 -5.10 1.84
CA ILE A 517 -3.69 -4.62 1.10
C ILE A 517 -4.65 -5.79 0.93
N ALA A 518 -5.91 -5.59 1.32
CA ALA A 518 -7.01 -6.47 0.96
C ALA A 518 -7.95 -5.67 0.05
N ASP A 519 -7.94 -6.01 -1.23
CA ASP A 519 -8.69 -5.27 -2.24
C ASP A 519 -10.19 -5.34 -2.01
N ARG A 520 -10.66 -6.42 -1.36
CA ARG A 520 -12.09 -6.67 -1.17
C ARG A 520 -12.42 -7.35 0.16
N VAL A 521 -12.95 -6.55 1.07
CA VAL A 521 -13.64 -6.99 2.30
C VAL A 521 -15.14 -6.78 2.09
N GLU A 522 -15.91 -7.87 2.05
CA GLU A 522 -17.37 -7.79 1.82
C GLU A 522 -18.09 -7.17 3.03
N LEU A 523 -18.99 -6.21 2.80
CA LEU A 523 -19.71 -5.51 3.88
C LEU A 523 -21.05 -6.16 4.24
N GLY A 524 -21.51 -7.15 3.48
CA GLY A 524 -22.75 -7.89 3.74
C GLY A 524 -24.07 -7.12 3.52
N ALA A 525 -24.07 -5.79 3.59
CA ALA A 525 -25.19 -4.90 3.26
C ALA A 525 -24.68 -3.53 2.79
N ARG A 526 -25.53 -2.81 2.04
CA ARG A 526 -25.18 -1.46 1.57
C ARG A 526 -25.36 -0.48 2.72
N LEU A 527 -24.28 0.21 3.08
CA LEU A 527 -24.27 1.15 4.19
C LEU A 527 -24.52 2.59 3.69
N PRO A 528 -25.34 3.39 4.39
CA PRO A 528 -25.34 4.84 4.21
C PRO A 528 -23.95 5.43 4.51
N GLY A 529 -23.63 6.60 3.97
CA GLY A 529 -22.32 7.25 4.14
C GLY A 529 -21.90 7.40 5.61
N ALA A 530 -22.81 7.88 6.47
CA ALA A 530 -22.53 8.04 7.90
C ALA A 530 -22.17 6.72 8.60
N ALA A 531 -22.85 5.62 8.25
CA ALA A 531 -22.56 4.31 8.82
C ALA A 531 -21.21 3.74 8.34
N LEU A 532 -20.79 4.07 7.11
CA LEU A 532 -19.45 3.74 6.63
C LEU A 532 -18.37 4.52 7.40
N ASP A 533 -18.62 5.79 7.71
CA ASP A 533 -17.71 6.60 8.52
C ASP A 533 -17.58 6.05 9.95
N GLU A 534 -18.70 5.70 10.58
CA GLU A 534 -18.74 5.05 11.90
C GLU A 534 -17.97 3.71 11.91
N LEU A 535 -18.19 2.87 10.89
CA LEU A 535 -17.42 1.63 10.74
C LEU A 535 -15.92 1.93 10.64
N CYS A 536 -15.51 2.89 9.80
CA CYS A 536 -14.10 3.26 9.66
C CYS A 536 -13.50 3.78 10.97
N GLU A 537 -14.26 4.48 11.82
CA GLU A 537 -13.80 4.91 13.14
C GLU A 537 -13.66 3.77 14.14
N THR A 538 -14.59 2.82 14.13
CA THR A 538 -14.50 1.61 14.95
C THR A 538 -13.28 0.77 14.54
N LEU A 539 -13.06 0.60 13.24
CA LEU A 539 -11.88 -0.11 12.72
C LEU A 539 -10.56 0.59 13.06
N ASP A 540 -10.51 1.92 12.94
CA ASP A 540 -9.33 2.71 13.33
C ASP A 540 -8.99 2.51 14.81
N ARG A 541 -9.97 2.63 15.71
CA ARG A 541 -9.77 2.41 17.16
C ARG A 541 -9.34 0.98 17.47
N GLY A 542 -10.07 -0.01 16.96
CA GLY A 542 -9.78 -1.41 17.26
C GLY A 542 -8.43 -1.87 16.69
N CYS A 543 -8.05 -1.43 15.50
CA CYS A 543 -6.71 -1.71 14.96
C CYS A 543 -5.62 -1.02 15.80
N ALA A 544 -5.85 0.23 16.24
CA ALA A 544 -4.89 0.94 17.08
C ALA A 544 -4.70 0.25 18.45
N GLU A 545 -5.75 -0.32 19.04
CA GLU A 545 -5.67 -1.12 20.28
C GLU A 545 -4.81 -2.38 20.12
N LEU A 546 -4.83 -2.99 18.93
CA LEU A 546 -3.96 -4.11 18.57
C LEU A 546 -2.50 -3.68 18.26
N GLY A 547 -2.22 -2.37 18.16
CA GLY A 547 -0.93 -1.86 17.70
C GLY A 547 -0.78 -1.85 16.17
N ALA A 548 -1.88 -1.91 15.44
CA ALA A 548 -1.94 -1.82 13.99
C ALA A 548 -2.44 -0.45 13.51
N VAL A 549 -2.27 -0.20 12.21
CA VAL A 549 -2.80 0.95 11.49
C VAL A 549 -3.83 0.46 10.49
N PHE A 550 -4.98 1.11 10.44
CA PHE A 550 -6.02 0.86 9.44
C PHE A 550 -6.13 2.04 8.46
N LEU A 551 -6.29 1.75 7.17
CA LEU A 551 -6.56 2.75 6.14
C LEU A 551 -7.65 2.23 5.17
N PRO A 552 -8.73 2.99 4.93
CA PRO A 552 -9.66 2.67 3.84
C PRO A 552 -8.99 2.98 2.49
N ALA A 553 -8.77 1.96 1.68
CA ALA A 553 -8.07 2.07 0.40
C ALA A 553 -9.03 2.35 -0.77
N VAL A 554 -10.19 1.69 -0.76
CA VAL A 554 -11.21 1.81 -1.82
C VAL A 554 -12.59 1.98 -1.18
N PRO A 555 -12.90 3.17 -0.62
CA PRO A 555 -14.16 3.40 0.08
C PRO A 555 -15.37 3.50 -0.86
N THR A 556 -15.15 3.81 -2.14
CA THR A 556 -16.24 3.90 -3.12
C THR A 556 -16.89 2.55 -3.40
N GLY A 557 -16.19 1.43 -3.16
CA GLY A 557 -16.73 0.08 -3.31
C GLY A 557 -17.90 -0.19 -2.35
N ALA A 558 -18.00 0.55 -1.24
CA ALA A 558 -19.05 0.37 -0.24
C ALA A 558 -20.44 0.77 -0.77
N PHE A 559 -20.48 1.50 -1.88
CA PHE A 559 -21.72 1.96 -2.52
C PHE A 559 -22.13 1.12 -3.73
N ASP A 560 -21.37 0.07 -4.07
CA ASP A 560 -21.72 -0.90 -5.11
C ASP A 560 -22.98 -1.71 -4.71
N PRO A 561 -23.79 -2.19 -5.67
CA PRO A 561 -24.92 -3.09 -5.37
C PRO A 561 -24.55 -4.33 -4.55
N ALA A 562 -23.34 -4.87 -4.74
CA ALA A 562 -22.74 -5.89 -3.88
C ALA A 562 -21.57 -5.23 -3.13
N PRO A 563 -21.81 -4.63 -1.96
CA PRO A 563 -20.91 -3.65 -1.34
C PRO A 563 -19.70 -4.29 -0.65
N TRP A 564 -18.55 -3.66 -0.82
CA TRP A 564 -17.27 -4.10 -0.30
C TRP A 564 -16.36 -2.91 0.01
N LEU A 565 -15.34 -3.13 0.82
CA LEU A 565 -14.33 -2.13 1.14
C LEU A 565 -12.94 -2.66 0.76
N GLY A 566 -12.18 -1.88 0.00
CA GLY A 566 -10.73 -2.10 -0.10
C GLY A 566 -10.05 -1.48 1.10
N VAL A 567 -9.14 -2.21 1.74
CA VAL A 567 -8.49 -1.78 2.99
C VAL A 567 -6.98 -2.04 2.95
N LEU A 568 -6.24 -1.26 3.73
CA LEU A 568 -4.88 -1.56 4.12
C LEU A 568 -4.81 -1.69 5.64
N VAL A 569 -4.09 -2.69 6.11
CA VAL A 569 -3.65 -2.80 7.51
C VAL A 569 -2.12 -2.82 7.55
N ALA A 570 -1.54 -2.23 8.59
CA ALA A 570 -0.10 -2.23 8.79
C ALA A 570 0.29 -2.46 10.26
N ALA A 571 1.35 -3.20 10.50
CA ALA A 571 1.84 -3.52 11.83
C ALA A 571 3.34 -3.88 11.80
N HIS A 572 4.00 -3.97 12.95
CA HIS A 572 5.41 -4.39 13.06
C HIS A 572 5.59 -5.90 13.23
N SER A 573 4.50 -6.67 13.30
CA SER A 573 4.55 -8.13 13.35
C SER A 573 3.44 -8.73 12.50
N ARG A 574 3.66 -9.95 12.01
CA ARG A 574 2.67 -10.68 11.21
C ARG A 574 1.44 -11.05 12.03
N GLU A 575 1.64 -11.41 13.30
CA GLU A 575 0.56 -11.79 14.22
C GLU A 575 -0.42 -10.64 14.44
N VAL A 576 0.10 -9.43 14.67
CA VAL A 576 -0.72 -8.22 14.80
C VAL A 576 -1.40 -7.86 13.49
N LEU A 577 -0.70 -8.03 12.35
CA LEU A 577 -1.27 -7.80 11.02
C LEU A 577 -2.46 -8.73 10.74
N ASP A 578 -2.32 -10.02 11.05
CA ASP A 578 -3.36 -11.03 10.88
C ASP A 578 -4.54 -10.78 11.82
N ALA A 579 -4.28 -10.41 13.09
CA ALA A 579 -5.33 -10.04 14.04
C ALA A 579 -6.12 -8.80 13.59
N ALA A 580 -5.42 -7.77 13.07
CA ALA A 580 -6.05 -6.56 12.57
C ALA A 580 -6.91 -6.82 11.33
N GLU A 581 -6.44 -7.64 10.39
CA GLU A 581 -7.25 -8.04 9.24
C GLU A 581 -8.49 -8.84 9.65
N ALA A 582 -8.33 -9.79 10.58
CA ALA A 582 -9.43 -10.58 11.11
C ALA A 582 -10.50 -9.69 11.77
N LEU A 583 -10.08 -8.71 12.58
CA LEU A 583 -10.96 -7.69 13.15
C LEU A 583 -11.71 -6.92 12.05
N VAL A 584 -11.00 -6.43 11.03
CA VAL A 584 -11.61 -5.68 9.92
C VAL A 584 -12.70 -6.50 9.21
N ARG A 585 -12.42 -7.78 8.93
CA ARG A 585 -13.39 -8.67 8.29
C ARG A 585 -14.58 -8.98 9.19
N ALA A 586 -14.36 -9.19 10.49
CA ALA A 586 -15.41 -9.47 11.45
C ALA A 586 -16.39 -8.29 11.61
N GLU A 587 -15.86 -7.08 11.82
CA GLU A 587 -16.67 -5.87 11.96
C GLU A 587 -17.44 -5.53 10.68
N ALA A 588 -16.81 -5.68 9.51
CA ALA A 588 -17.46 -5.50 8.22
C ALA A 588 -18.70 -6.41 8.07
N LEU A 589 -18.58 -7.68 8.46
CA LEU A 589 -19.70 -8.64 8.41
C LEU A 589 -20.76 -8.35 9.48
N ALA A 590 -20.36 -7.96 10.69
CA ALA A 590 -21.26 -7.67 11.80
C ALA A 590 -22.17 -6.47 11.47
N VAL A 591 -21.61 -5.38 10.95
CA VAL A 591 -22.39 -4.22 10.51
C VAL A 591 -23.35 -4.61 9.38
N GLY A 592 -22.90 -5.44 8.43
CA GLY A 592 -23.76 -5.97 7.37
C GLY A 592 -24.95 -6.78 7.89
N ALA A 593 -24.75 -7.59 8.92
CA ALA A 593 -25.81 -8.38 9.54
C ALA A 593 -26.86 -7.49 10.23
N ALA A 594 -26.42 -6.54 11.06
CA ALA A 594 -27.30 -5.62 11.78
C ALA A 594 -28.22 -4.82 10.83
N PHE A 595 -27.69 -4.35 9.70
CA PHE A 595 -28.49 -3.61 8.70
C PHE A 595 -29.50 -4.48 7.95
N ARG A 596 -29.22 -5.78 7.77
CA ARG A 596 -30.21 -6.71 7.16
C ARG A 596 -31.36 -7.01 8.11
N GLU A 597 -31.09 -7.11 9.41
CA GLU A 597 -32.09 -7.37 10.44
C GLU A 597 -32.97 -6.15 10.73
N GLY A 598 -32.42 -4.94 10.59
CA GLY A 598 -33.14 -3.67 10.79
C GLY A 598 -34.02 -3.22 9.61
N GLN A 599 -33.96 -3.86 8.44
CA GLN A 599 -34.84 -3.54 7.31
C GLN A 599 -36.18 -4.32 7.41
N PRO A 600 -37.35 -3.64 7.46
CA PRO A 600 -38.61 -4.36 7.39
C PRO A 600 -38.68 -5.12 6.08
N ALA A 601 -39.06 -6.40 6.13
CA ALA A 601 -39.20 -7.25 4.96
C ALA A 601 -40.05 -6.53 3.91
N SER A 602 -39.41 -6.11 2.81
CA SER A 602 -40.09 -5.57 1.64
C SER A 602 -41.20 -6.56 1.26
N SER A 603 -42.45 -6.09 1.36
CA SER A 603 -43.61 -6.88 1.01
C SER A 603 -43.44 -7.36 -0.44
N LYS A 604 -43.40 -8.67 -0.61
CA LYS A 604 -43.63 -9.27 -1.92
C LYS A 604 -44.99 -8.77 -2.39
N SER A 605 -45.02 -7.81 -3.31
CA SER A 605 -46.22 -7.55 -4.10
C SER A 605 -46.45 -8.79 -4.96
N LYS A 606 -47.24 -9.73 -4.44
CA LYS A 606 -47.90 -10.72 -5.28
C LYS A 606 -48.82 -9.93 -6.20
N GLY A 607 -48.40 -9.82 -7.46
CA GLY A 607 -49.34 -9.61 -8.53
C GLY A 607 -50.22 -10.85 -8.63
N GLU A 608 -51.48 -10.71 -8.28
CA GLU A 608 -52.56 -11.53 -8.82
C GLU A 608 -53.65 -10.58 -9.28
N GLY A 609 -53.88 -10.60 -10.60
CA GLY A 609 -54.96 -9.88 -11.23
C GLY A 609 -56.31 -10.48 -10.84
N GLY A 610 -57.31 -9.60 -10.74
CA GLY A 610 -58.71 -9.97 -10.53
C GLY A 610 -59.61 -8.86 -11.05
N PHE A 611 -60.12 -9.06 -12.26
CA PHE A 611 -61.10 -8.25 -12.97
C PHE A 611 -62.49 -8.30 -12.28
N ARG A 612 -63.19 -7.17 -12.11
CA ARG A 612 -64.65 -6.96 -12.37
C ARG A 612 -65.12 -5.55 -11.95
N VAL A 613 -65.54 -4.70 -12.90
CA VAL A 613 -66.94 -4.32 -13.26
C VAL A 613 -67.69 -3.61 -12.11
N MET A 614 -67.85 -2.28 -12.16
CA MET A 614 -68.80 -1.49 -12.95
C MET A 614 -68.24 -0.09 -13.19
#